data_AF-A0A5C4MQP1-F1
#
_entry.id   AF-A0A5C4MQP1-F1
#
_cell.length_a   1.000
_cell.length_b   1.000
_cell.length_c   1.000
_cell.angle_alpha   90.00
_cell.angle_beta   90.00
_cell.angle_gamma   90.00
#
_symmetry.space_group_name_H-M   'P 1'
#
loop_
_entity.id
_entity.type
_entity.pdbx_description
1 polymer ?
#
loop_
_entity_poly.entity_id
_entity_poly.type
_entity_poly.pdbx_seq_one_letter_code
_entity_poly.pdbx_strand_id
1 'polypeptide(L)'
;MAFGLRNLEIDDLPDRLPFAGADGMGLVLRDRGRLVGFELVDRPRGAEWLDPSAYIGDEVREAAAVERRRAAAPLPPGPAPSISIAICSKDRYDWVDRLLRSLEPFCAMEPGAPEVLVIDNASTDPRLRDVCMTRAWVRYVQEPLVGLDFARNRALREATGEVVAFLDDDVVIDRDWLWALRRAWAENPDAGCVTGLVLPMVLDTEAQILFERRGGFRRGFRPIRYGPDRFGDVHYPFGAGRFGAGANMSLRRGLVLGLGGFDEALDTGRPLPGGGDLDIFFRVLRSGAMLVYDPQVAVHHEHRRELAVLKRQYYTWGLGHAAFIAKSMNVDPTTRRRFHGLLLWWFNYQLRRMRGRLRRKDPTPMPMILAEVWGGLVGLCGEYGRSRLRIAAIKAAAAKGSGNLRPGSDGASGAAP
;
A
#
# COMPACT_ATOMS: atom_id res chain seq x y z
N MET A 1 -3.64 4.65 -26.26
CA MET A 1 -4.19 3.37 -25.78
C MET A 1 -4.93 3.64 -24.47
N ALA A 2 -6.24 3.42 -24.43
CA ALA A 2 -7.08 3.67 -23.26
C ALA A 2 -8.11 2.54 -23.08
N PHE A 3 -8.31 2.09 -21.85
CA PHE A 3 -9.22 1.00 -21.50
C PHE A 3 -10.36 1.54 -20.65
N GLY A 4 -11.59 1.11 -20.97
CA GLY A 4 -12.75 1.41 -20.14
C GLY A 4 -12.79 0.49 -18.92
N LEU A 5 -12.88 1.03 -17.71
CA LEU A 5 -13.13 0.23 -16.50
C LEU A 5 -14.63 -0.06 -16.37
N ARG A 6 -15.00 -1.31 -16.09
CA ARG A 6 -16.38 -1.78 -15.90
C ARG A 6 -16.46 -2.60 -14.62
N ASN A 7 -17.50 -2.37 -13.83
CA ASN A 7 -17.76 -3.10 -12.60
C ASN A 7 -19.05 -3.91 -12.82
N LEU A 8 -18.96 -5.23 -12.74
CA LEU A 8 -20.00 -6.16 -13.20
C LEU A 8 -20.35 -7.15 -12.09
N GLU A 9 -21.63 -7.42 -11.89
CA GLU A 9 -22.10 -8.53 -11.06
C GLU A 9 -22.18 -9.80 -11.91
N ILE A 10 -21.56 -10.89 -11.47
CA ILE A 10 -21.46 -12.15 -12.23
C ILE A 10 -22.82 -12.87 -12.37
N ASP A 11 -23.75 -12.58 -11.47
CA ASP A 11 -25.12 -13.12 -11.48
C ASP A 11 -26.10 -12.21 -12.28
N ASP A 12 -25.65 -11.03 -12.75
CA ASP A 12 -26.45 -10.06 -13.51
C ASP A 12 -25.58 -9.39 -14.61
N LEU A 13 -25.07 -10.23 -15.52
CA LEU A 13 -24.22 -9.77 -16.60
C LEU A 13 -25.04 -9.23 -17.77
N PRO A 14 -24.65 -8.10 -18.37
CA PRO A 14 -25.21 -7.69 -19.65
C PRO A 14 -24.74 -8.62 -20.76
N ASP A 15 -25.61 -8.91 -21.74
CA ASP A 15 -25.26 -9.76 -22.90
C ASP A 15 -24.05 -9.23 -23.67
N ARG A 16 -23.92 -7.89 -23.76
CA ARG A 16 -22.88 -7.21 -24.52
C ARG A 16 -22.45 -5.92 -23.84
N LEU A 17 -21.15 -5.68 -23.81
CA LEU A 17 -20.53 -4.43 -23.36
C LEU A 17 -19.92 -3.68 -24.56
N PRO A 18 -20.32 -2.43 -24.83
CA PRO A 18 -19.74 -1.66 -25.93
C PRO A 18 -18.32 -1.21 -25.57
N PHE A 19 -17.37 -1.42 -26.49
CA PHE A 19 -16.03 -0.82 -26.34
C PHE A 19 -16.07 0.72 -26.40
N ALA A 20 -17.06 1.30 -27.07
CA ALA A 20 -17.29 2.75 -27.11
C ALA A 20 -16.02 3.57 -27.45
N GLY A 21 -15.23 3.08 -28.41
CA GLY A 21 -13.98 3.71 -28.84
C GLY A 21 -12.73 3.38 -27.99
N ALA A 22 -12.87 2.66 -26.88
CA ALA A 22 -11.73 2.18 -26.09
C ALA A 22 -10.93 1.09 -26.81
N ASP A 23 -9.64 1.00 -26.51
CA ASP A 23 -8.73 -0.03 -27.03
C ASP A 23 -8.85 -1.37 -26.28
N GLY A 24 -9.65 -1.38 -25.21
CA GLY A 24 -9.91 -2.54 -24.37
C GLY A 24 -10.75 -2.20 -23.16
N MET A 25 -10.90 -3.15 -22.24
CA MET A 25 -11.63 -2.99 -20.98
C MET A 25 -10.87 -3.59 -19.80
N GLY A 26 -11.02 -2.98 -18.63
CA GLY A 26 -10.78 -3.65 -17.35
C GLY A 26 -12.11 -4.07 -16.74
N LEU A 27 -12.32 -5.36 -16.46
CA LEU A 27 -13.53 -5.88 -15.85
C LEU A 27 -13.26 -6.16 -14.37
N VAL A 28 -13.87 -5.39 -13.47
CA VAL A 28 -13.94 -5.70 -12.05
C VAL A 28 -15.18 -6.57 -11.85
N LEU A 29 -15.00 -7.81 -11.42
CA LEU A 29 -16.06 -8.80 -11.29
C LEU A 29 -16.48 -8.94 -9.83
N ARG A 30 -17.80 -8.93 -9.61
CA ARG A 30 -18.41 -9.04 -8.29
C ARG A 30 -19.45 -10.13 -8.20
N ASP A 31 -19.59 -10.68 -7.01
CA ASP A 31 -20.65 -11.60 -6.66
C ASP A 31 -21.40 -11.05 -5.45
N ARG A 32 -22.63 -10.58 -5.67
CA ARG A 32 -23.47 -9.94 -4.64
C ARG A 32 -22.73 -8.79 -3.96
N GLY A 33 -22.06 -7.96 -4.76
CA GLY A 33 -21.27 -6.82 -4.30
C GLY A 33 -19.83 -7.15 -3.87
N ARG A 34 -19.45 -8.42 -3.71
CA ARG A 34 -18.11 -8.85 -3.25
C ARG A 34 -17.15 -9.04 -4.42
N LEU A 35 -15.89 -8.64 -4.25
CA LEU A 35 -14.88 -8.73 -5.31
C LEU A 35 -14.43 -10.18 -5.53
N VAL A 36 -14.55 -10.68 -6.76
CA VAL A 36 -14.23 -12.08 -7.11
C VAL A 36 -13.33 -12.23 -8.33
N GLY A 37 -13.09 -11.15 -9.08
CA GLY A 37 -12.19 -11.18 -10.22
C GLY A 37 -11.80 -9.81 -10.75
N PHE A 38 -10.71 -9.78 -11.51
CA PHE A 38 -10.32 -8.65 -12.34
C PHE A 38 -9.66 -9.13 -13.62
N GLU A 39 -10.20 -8.72 -14.75
CA GLU A 39 -9.68 -9.09 -16.08
C GLU A 39 -9.33 -7.87 -16.90
N LEU A 40 -8.23 -7.97 -17.66
CA LEU A 40 -7.82 -6.93 -18.59
C LEU A 40 -7.93 -7.46 -20.02
N VAL A 41 -8.83 -6.86 -20.80
CA VAL A 41 -9.27 -7.39 -22.09
C VAL A 41 -8.93 -6.43 -23.21
N ASP A 42 -8.08 -6.86 -24.14
CA ASP A 42 -7.82 -6.14 -25.38
C ASP A 42 -9.05 -6.15 -26.30
N ARG A 43 -9.32 -5.04 -26.99
CA ARG A 43 -10.35 -5.01 -28.04
C ARG A 43 -9.87 -5.79 -29.27
N PRO A 44 -10.55 -6.88 -29.68
CA PRO A 44 -10.23 -7.54 -30.94
C PRO A 44 -10.44 -6.60 -32.13
N ARG A 45 -9.66 -6.78 -33.19
CA ARG A 45 -9.76 -5.91 -34.39
C ARG A 45 -11.17 -6.00 -34.98
N GLY A 46 -11.84 -4.86 -35.10
CA GLY A 46 -13.20 -4.76 -35.64
C GLY A 46 -14.31 -5.13 -34.66
N ALA A 47 -13.99 -5.50 -33.41
CA ALA A 47 -15.01 -5.78 -32.40
C ALA A 47 -15.62 -4.48 -31.87
N GLU A 48 -16.95 -4.41 -31.88
CA GLU A 48 -17.72 -3.33 -31.27
C GLU A 48 -18.14 -3.66 -29.84
N TRP A 49 -18.30 -4.96 -29.54
CA TRP A 49 -18.88 -5.48 -28.31
C TRP A 49 -17.99 -6.55 -27.69
N LEU A 50 -18.07 -6.66 -26.37
CA LEU A 50 -17.50 -7.72 -25.56
C LEU A 50 -18.63 -8.54 -24.93
N ASP A 51 -18.54 -9.87 -24.99
CA ASP A 51 -19.35 -10.78 -24.17
C ASP A 51 -18.63 -10.98 -22.82
N PRO A 52 -19.13 -10.41 -21.71
CA PRO A 52 -18.48 -10.54 -20.42
C PRO A 52 -18.57 -11.96 -19.82
N SER A 53 -19.52 -12.79 -20.26
CA SER A 53 -19.71 -14.14 -19.72
C SER A 53 -18.50 -15.05 -20.01
N ALA A 54 -17.80 -14.79 -21.11
CA ALA A 54 -16.56 -15.47 -21.51
C ALA A 54 -15.41 -15.28 -20.49
N TYR A 55 -15.52 -14.31 -19.58
CA TYR A 55 -14.51 -13.98 -18.57
C TYR A 55 -14.87 -14.50 -17.17
N ILE A 56 -15.98 -15.25 -17.02
CA ILE A 56 -16.35 -15.91 -15.76
C ILE A 56 -15.81 -17.34 -15.75
N GLY A 57 -14.48 -17.43 -15.65
CA GLY A 57 -13.74 -18.69 -15.55
C GLY A 57 -13.78 -19.34 -14.17
N ASP A 58 -13.09 -20.47 -14.04
CA ASP A 58 -13.07 -21.28 -12.81
C ASP A 58 -12.52 -20.51 -11.60
N GLU A 59 -11.49 -19.67 -11.79
CA GLU A 59 -10.91 -18.87 -10.70
C GLU A 59 -11.93 -17.88 -10.10
N VAL A 60 -12.73 -17.24 -10.95
CA VAL A 60 -13.79 -16.30 -10.53
C VAL A 60 -14.90 -17.05 -9.79
N ARG A 61 -15.31 -18.21 -10.31
CA ARG A 61 -16.33 -19.05 -9.66
C ARG A 61 -15.87 -19.61 -8.34
N GLU A 62 -14.59 -20.01 -8.24
CA GLU A 62 -14.01 -20.50 -6.99
C GLU A 62 -13.91 -19.35 -5.96
N ALA A 63 -13.45 -18.17 -6.36
CA ALA A 63 -13.42 -16.99 -5.50
C ALA A 63 -14.83 -16.63 -5.00
N ALA A 64 -15.84 -16.61 -5.88
CA ALA A 64 -17.23 -16.41 -5.49
C ALA A 64 -17.72 -17.47 -4.50
N ALA A 65 -17.44 -18.76 -4.73
CA ALA A 65 -17.81 -19.82 -3.80
C ALA A 65 -17.11 -19.70 -2.44
N VAL A 66 -15.87 -19.22 -2.38
CA VAL A 66 -15.16 -18.92 -1.13
C VAL A 66 -15.83 -17.75 -0.41
N GLU A 67 -16.10 -16.64 -1.10
CA GLU A 67 -16.69 -15.46 -0.48
C GLU A 67 -18.15 -15.66 -0.07
N ARG A 68 -18.97 -16.41 -0.81
CA ARG A 68 -20.32 -16.80 -0.39
C ARG A 68 -20.30 -17.59 0.92
N ARG A 69 -19.40 -18.57 1.03
CA ARG A 69 -19.23 -19.37 2.26
C ARG A 69 -18.75 -18.52 3.43
N ARG A 70 -17.78 -17.63 3.18
CA ARG A 70 -17.26 -16.71 4.18
C ARG A 70 -18.35 -15.75 4.66
N ALA A 71 -19.08 -15.11 3.74
CA ALA A 71 -20.16 -14.18 4.08
C ALA A 71 -21.28 -14.84 4.90
N ALA A 72 -21.60 -16.11 4.63
CA ALA A 72 -22.59 -16.88 5.40
C ALA A 72 -22.08 -17.31 6.79
N ALA A 73 -20.76 -17.35 7.01
CA ALA A 73 -20.20 -17.72 8.30
C ALA A 73 -20.39 -16.58 9.32
N PRO A 74 -20.86 -16.89 10.55
CA PRO A 74 -20.98 -15.89 11.61
C PRO A 74 -19.60 -15.32 11.95
N LEU A 75 -19.56 -14.04 12.32
CA LEU A 75 -18.33 -13.45 12.86
C LEU A 75 -17.98 -14.12 14.20
N PRO A 76 -16.68 -14.30 14.50
CA PRO A 76 -16.27 -14.76 15.82
C PRO A 76 -16.82 -13.84 16.91
N PRO A 77 -17.23 -14.39 18.06
CA PRO A 77 -17.71 -13.59 19.19
C PRO A 77 -16.55 -12.76 19.77
N GLY A 78 -16.84 -11.50 20.11
CA GLY A 78 -15.89 -10.57 20.73
C GLY A 78 -15.97 -9.17 20.12
N PRO A 79 -15.47 -8.14 20.83
CA PRO A 79 -15.38 -6.80 20.26
C PRO A 79 -14.36 -6.80 19.11
N ALA A 80 -14.75 -6.23 17.96
CA ALA A 80 -13.79 -5.92 16.91
C ALA A 80 -12.81 -4.84 17.43
N PRO A 81 -11.52 -4.89 17.07
CA PRO A 81 -10.58 -3.88 17.54
C PRO A 81 -10.96 -2.51 16.99
N SER A 82 -10.72 -1.48 17.80
CA SER A 82 -10.85 -0.10 17.35
C SER A 82 -9.84 0.24 16.24
N ILE A 83 -10.25 1.04 15.26
CA ILE A 83 -9.46 1.36 14.07
C ILE A 83 -9.23 2.87 13.98
N SER A 84 -7.98 3.26 13.81
CA SER A 84 -7.58 4.59 13.32
C SER A 84 -7.11 4.47 11.87
N ILE A 85 -7.67 5.28 10.98
CA ILE A 85 -7.24 5.41 9.59
C ILE A 85 -6.18 6.52 9.52
N ALA A 86 -5.04 6.24 8.91
CA ALA A 86 -3.93 7.17 8.78
C ALA A 86 -3.60 7.41 7.29
N ILE A 87 -3.62 8.68 6.89
CA ILE A 87 -3.29 9.14 5.55
C ILE A 87 -2.04 10.01 5.68
N CYS A 88 -0.90 9.53 5.20
CA CYS A 88 0.35 10.28 5.22
C CYS A 88 0.57 10.94 3.86
N SER A 89 0.62 12.27 3.82
CA SER A 89 0.68 13.00 2.55
C SER A 89 1.67 14.17 2.60
N LYS A 90 2.19 14.53 1.42
CA LYS A 90 3.03 15.71 1.21
C LYS A 90 2.67 16.38 -0.11
N ASP A 91 2.21 17.63 -0.06
CA ASP A 91 1.93 18.49 -1.22
C ASP A 91 0.94 17.87 -2.25
N ARG A 92 -0.03 17.08 -1.79
CA ARG A 92 -0.98 16.33 -2.65
C ARG A 92 -2.44 16.54 -2.24
N TYR A 93 -2.84 17.81 -2.18
CA TYR A 93 -4.21 18.22 -1.82
C TYR A 93 -5.30 17.45 -2.61
N ASP A 94 -5.22 17.40 -3.93
CA ASP A 94 -6.29 16.83 -4.77
C ASP A 94 -6.53 15.34 -4.50
N TRP A 95 -5.46 14.61 -4.17
CA TRP A 95 -5.52 13.19 -3.84
C TRP A 95 -6.11 12.96 -2.45
N VAL A 96 -5.68 13.75 -1.46
CA VAL A 96 -6.25 13.69 -0.11
C VAL A 96 -7.74 14.08 -0.12
N ASP A 97 -8.15 15.12 -0.85
CA ASP A 97 -9.57 15.49 -0.95
C ASP A 97 -10.41 14.33 -1.52
N ARG A 98 -9.90 13.68 -2.58
CA ARG A 98 -10.58 12.54 -3.21
C ARG A 98 -10.71 11.35 -2.25
N LEU A 99 -9.64 11.01 -1.54
CA LEU A 99 -9.65 9.92 -0.56
C LEU A 99 -10.62 10.24 0.60
N LEU A 100 -10.59 11.46 1.15
CA LEU A 100 -11.49 11.87 2.21
C LEU A 100 -12.96 11.83 1.78
N ARG A 101 -13.30 12.25 0.56
CA ARG A 101 -14.68 12.09 0.02
C ARG A 101 -15.12 10.63 -0.03
N SER A 102 -14.21 9.69 -0.30
CA SER A 102 -14.55 8.27 -0.29
C SER A 102 -14.77 7.68 1.10
N LEU A 103 -14.16 8.29 2.13
CA LEU A 103 -14.30 7.90 3.54
C LEU A 103 -15.52 8.52 4.22
N GLU A 104 -16.00 9.66 3.71
CA GLU A 104 -17.08 10.46 4.30
C GLU A 104 -18.34 9.66 4.66
N PRO A 105 -18.86 8.74 3.81
CA PRO A 105 -20.05 7.95 4.15
C PRO A 105 -19.90 7.07 5.40
N PHE A 106 -18.67 6.74 5.79
CA PHE A 106 -18.38 5.84 6.91
C PHE A 106 -17.98 6.56 8.20
N CYS A 107 -17.51 7.80 8.07
CA CYS A 107 -16.87 8.53 9.17
C CYS A 107 -17.71 9.68 9.70
N ALA A 108 -18.59 10.26 8.88
CA ALA A 108 -19.31 11.49 9.24
C ALA A 108 -20.55 11.27 10.13
N MET A 109 -21.09 10.04 10.22
CA MET A 109 -22.50 9.83 10.64
C MET A 109 -22.73 8.83 11.79
N GLU A 110 -21.70 8.14 12.29
CA GLU A 110 -21.93 6.93 13.12
C GLU A 110 -21.21 6.95 14.48
N PRO A 111 -21.90 6.65 15.60
CA PRO A 111 -21.25 6.23 16.84
C PRO A 111 -20.34 5.02 16.58
N GLY A 112 -19.06 5.12 16.94
CA GLY A 112 -18.06 4.09 16.64
C GLY A 112 -17.43 4.20 15.25
N ALA A 113 -17.58 5.34 14.57
CA ALA A 113 -16.77 5.69 13.40
C ALA A 113 -15.26 5.58 13.71
N PRO A 114 -14.43 5.15 12.74
CA PRO A 114 -12.99 5.12 12.92
C PRO A 114 -12.43 6.54 13.06
N GLU A 115 -11.38 6.70 13.86
CA GLU A 115 -10.60 7.94 13.89
C GLU A 115 -9.92 8.12 12.52
N VAL A 116 -9.99 9.32 11.91
CA VAL A 116 -9.27 9.61 10.66
C VAL A 116 -8.18 10.64 10.92
N LEU A 117 -6.94 10.24 10.68
CA LEU A 117 -5.73 11.03 10.83
C LEU A 117 -5.18 11.39 9.46
N VAL A 118 -5.05 12.68 9.17
CA VAL A 118 -4.22 13.15 8.06
C VAL A 118 -2.91 13.64 8.64
N ILE A 119 -1.83 12.90 8.36
CA ILE A 119 -0.47 13.29 8.72
C ILE A 119 0.14 14.06 7.55
N ASP A 120 0.21 15.38 7.69
CA ASP A 120 0.92 16.23 6.75
C ASP A 120 2.43 16.15 7.00
N ASN A 121 3.14 15.57 6.05
CA ASN A 121 4.58 15.38 6.09
C ASN A 121 5.32 16.60 5.52
N ALA A 122 5.25 17.71 6.25
CA ALA A 122 5.91 18.98 5.94
C ALA A 122 5.51 19.53 4.55
N SER A 123 4.22 19.58 4.25
CA SER A 123 3.71 20.24 3.04
C SER A 123 3.99 21.74 3.07
N THR A 124 4.18 22.26 1.87
CA THR A 124 4.30 23.67 1.55
C THR A 124 3.00 24.23 0.98
N ASP A 125 2.12 23.38 0.43
CA ASP A 125 0.79 23.75 -0.03
C ASP A 125 -0.21 23.83 1.15
N PRO A 126 -0.71 25.03 1.52
CA PRO A 126 -1.64 25.19 2.63
C PRO A 126 -3.00 24.52 2.38
N ARG A 127 -3.37 24.26 1.12
CA ARG A 127 -4.67 23.65 0.78
C ARG A 127 -4.86 22.28 1.40
N LEU A 128 -3.77 21.54 1.66
CA LEU A 128 -3.83 20.25 2.35
C LEU A 128 -4.34 20.39 3.79
N ARG A 129 -3.95 21.45 4.50
CA ARG A 129 -4.48 21.72 5.83
C ARG A 129 -5.93 22.14 5.75
N ASP A 130 -6.25 23.07 4.84
CA ASP A 130 -7.59 23.64 4.72
C ASP A 130 -8.64 22.58 4.43
N VAL A 131 -8.35 21.62 3.53
CA VAL A 131 -9.27 20.52 3.19
C VAL A 131 -9.54 19.55 4.34
N CYS A 132 -8.59 19.43 5.27
CA CYS A 132 -8.80 18.64 6.47
C CYS A 132 -9.67 19.41 7.47
N MET A 133 -9.45 20.72 7.61
CA MET A 133 -10.17 21.57 8.56
C MET A 133 -11.65 21.76 8.19
N THR A 134 -12.04 21.56 6.92
CA THR A 134 -13.46 21.58 6.51
C THR A 134 -14.24 20.33 6.94
N ARG A 135 -13.58 19.32 7.52
CA ARG A 135 -14.20 18.04 7.89
C ARG A 135 -14.01 17.77 9.38
N ALA A 136 -15.08 17.93 10.16
CA ALA A 136 -15.05 17.77 11.62
C ALA A 136 -14.61 16.36 12.09
N TRP A 137 -14.76 15.34 11.25
CA TRP A 137 -14.37 13.96 11.52
C TRP A 137 -12.90 13.65 11.16
N VAL A 138 -12.15 14.63 10.65
CA VAL A 138 -10.72 14.49 10.31
C VAL A 138 -9.87 15.21 11.34
N ARG A 139 -8.87 14.52 11.89
CA ARG A 139 -7.83 15.13 12.71
C ARG A 139 -6.56 15.31 11.89
N TYR A 140 -6.22 16.57 11.64
CA TYR A 140 -4.98 16.96 10.97
C TYR A 140 -3.82 17.01 11.96
N VAL A 141 -2.68 16.44 11.59
CA VAL A 141 -1.45 16.47 12.37
C VAL A 141 -0.26 16.75 11.44
N GLN A 142 0.62 17.66 11.84
CA GLN A 142 1.84 17.96 11.08
C GLN A 142 3.02 17.14 11.58
N GLU A 143 3.76 16.51 10.66
CA GLU A 143 5.08 15.90 10.89
C GLU A 143 6.15 16.75 10.17
N PRO A 144 7.00 17.48 10.92
CA PRO A 144 7.96 18.42 10.33
C PRO A 144 9.15 17.74 9.63
N LEU A 145 9.46 16.47 9.92
CA LEU A 145 10.58 15.77 9.28
C LEU A 145 10.11 15.07 8.00
N VAL A 146 10.66 15.48 6.87
CA VAL A 146 10.35 14.88 5.56
C VAL A 146 10.76 13.41 5.50
N GLY A 147 9.82 12.54 5.15
CA GLY A 147 9.97 11.10 5.00
C GLY A 147 8.68 10.39 5.38
N LEU A 148 8.22 9.46 4.55
CA LEU A 148 6.94 8.77 4.76
C LEU A 148 6.94 7.96 6.06
N ASP A 149 8.06 7.33 6.41
CA ASP A 149 8.16 6.56 7.66
C ASP A 149 8.22 7.44 8.92
N PHE A 150 8.64 8.72 8.81
CA PHE A 150 8.40 9.70 9.90
C PHE A 150 6.91 9.95 10.08
N ALA A 151 6.18 10.18 8.98
CA ALA A 151 4.75 10.42 9.01
C ALA A 151 3.97 9.18 9.51
N ARG A 152 4.36 7.97 9.11
CA ARG A 152 3.77 6.72 9.63
C ARG A 152 4.05 6.53 11.11
N ASN A 153 5.27 6.82 11.57
CA ASN A 153 5.59 6.79 13.00
C ASN A 153 4.81 7.85 13.79
N ARG A 154 4.57 9.02 13.19
CA ARG A 154 3.70 10.04 13.79
C ARG A 154 2.27 9.52 13.90
N ALA A 155 1.72 8.94 12.85
CA ALA A 155 0.40 8.29 12.89
C ALA A 155 0.30 7.23 13.99
N LEU A 156 1.30 6.33 14.13
CA LEU A 156 1.30 5.31 15.20
C LEU A 156 1.24 5.91 16.60
N ARG A 157 1.94 7.02 16.83
CA ARG A 157 1.97 7.71 18.13
C ARG A 157 0.65 8.40 18.43
N GLU A 158 0.07 9.06 17.43
CA GLU A 158 -1.15 9.84 17.54
C GLU A 158 -2.42 8.98 17.57
N ALA A 159 -2.42 7.86 16.86
CA ALA A 159 -3.57 6.97 16.75
C ALA A 159 -4.03 6.45 18.12
N THR A 160 -5.36 6.45 18.31
CA THR A 160 -6.00 5.94 19.51
C THR A 160 -6.52 4.51 19.36
N GLY A 161 -6.75 4.07 18.11
CA GLY A 161 -7.20 2.72 17.78
C GLY A 161 -6.16 1.65 18.08
N GLU A 162 -6.65 0.46 18.43
CA GLU A 162 -5.83 -0.76 18.57
C GLU A 162 -5.18 -1.18 17.25
N VAL A 163 -5.81 -0.83 16.13
CA VAL A 163 -5.33 -1.03 14.77
C VAL A 163 -5.15 0.34 14.10
N VAL A 164 -4.03 0.50 13.38
CA VAL A 164 -3.82 1.64 12.47
C VAL A 164 -3.88 1.16 11.03
N ALA A 165 -4.85 1.65 10.27
CA ALA A 165 -5.03 1.38 8.84
C ALA A 165 -4.41 2.50 8.01
N PHE A 166 -3.31 2.21 7.34
CA PHE A 166 -2.62 3.13 6.43
C PHE A 166 -3.22 3.06 5.03
N LEU A 167 -3.57 4.22 4.49
CA LEU A 167 -3.97 4.43 3.11
C LEU A 167 -3.02 5.45 2.48
N ASP A 168 -2.46 5.13 1.32
CA ASP A 168 -1.73 6.12 0.52
C ASP A 168 -2.72 7.19 0.00
N ASP A 169 -2.26 8.41 -0.23
CA ASP A 169 -3.13 9.50 -0.67
C ASP A 169 -3.69 9.31 -2.09
N ASP A 170 -3.01 8.57 -2.97
CA ASP A 170 -3.42 8.28 -4.35
C ASP A 170 -4.39 7.08 -4.48
N VAL A 171 -5.13 6.76 -3.40
CA VAL A 171 -6.17 5.71 -3.41
C VAL A 171 -7.57 6.24 -3.11
N VAL A 172 -8.58 5.44 -3.45
CA VAL A 172 -9.98 5.58 -3.07
C VAL A 172 -10.46 4.23 -2.52
N ILE A 173 -11.18 4.23 -1.40
CA ILE A 173 -11.64 2.96 -0.81
C ILE A 173 -12.77 2.33 -1.61
N ASP A 174 -12.85 1.00 -1.63
CA ASP A 174 -14.01 0.30 -2.14
C ASP A 174 -15.22 0.44 -1.21
N ARG A 175 -16.43 0.26 -1.75
CA ARG A 175 -17.70 0.47 -1.04
C ARG A 175 -17.85 -0.30 0.27
N ASP A 176 -17.22 -1.47 0.38
CA ASP A 176 -17.29 -2.34 1.55
C ASP A 176 -15.99 -2.32 2.39
N TRP A 177 -15.04 -1.45 2.07
CA TRP A 177 -13.67 -1.52 2.61
C TRP A 177 -13.63 -1.55 4.14
N LEU A 178 -14.35 -0.65 4.82
CA LEU A 178 -14.33 -0.58 6.29
C LEU A 178 -14.99 -1.80 6.92
N TRP A 179 -16.11 -2.27 6.35
CA TRP A 179 -16.77 -3.48 6.82
C TRP A 179 -15.86 -4.70 6.65
N ALA A 180 -15.21 -4.83 5.48
CA ALA A 180 -14.29 -5.91 5.18
C ALA A 180 -13.08 -5.87 6.10
N LEU A 181 -12.55 -4.68 6.39
CA LEU A 181 -11.43 -4.50 7.30
C LEU A 181 -11.79 -4.92 8.73
N ARG A 182 -12.95 -4.48 9.25
CA ARG A 182 -13.45 -4.90 10.56
C ARG A 182 -13.64 -6.41 10.63
N ARG A 183 -14.24 -7.01 9.59
CA ARG A 183 -14.41 -8.45 9.47
C ARG A 183 -13.07 -9.19 9.45
N ALA A 184 -12.10 -8.71 8.67
CA ALA A 184 -10.77 -9.31 8.59
C ALA A 184 -10.08 -9.32 9.96
N TRP A 185 -10.16 -8.23 10.71
CA TRP A 185 -9.60 -8.20 12.06
C TRP A 185 -10.36 -9.08 13.06
N ALA A 186 -11.68 -9.14 12.98
CA ALA A 186 -12.49 -10.02 13.83
C ALA A 186 -12.22 -11.51 13.58
N GLU A 187 -12.06 -11.91 12.31
CA GLU A 187 -11.75 -13.29 11.92
C GLU A 187 -10.31 -13.71 12.26
N ASN A 188 -9.41 -12.75 12.46
CA ASN A 188 -7.98 -13.00 12.58
C ASN A 188 -7.40 -12.27 13.81
N PRO A 189 -7.83 -12.62 15.05
CA PRO A 189 -7.38 -11.93 16.26
C PRO A 189 -5.87 -12.08 16.51
N ASP A 190 -5.25 -13.12 15.95
CA ASP A 190 -3.82 -13.41 16.00
C ASP A 190 -2.98 -12.65 14.95
N ALA A 191 -3.62 -11.83 14.11
CA ALA A 191 -2.93 -11.02 13.13
C ALA A 191 -2.17 -9.86 13.79
N GLY A 192 -0.96 -9.62 13.27
CA GLY A 192 -0.21 -8.39 13.46
C GLY A 192 -0.41 -7.40 12.31
N CYS A 193 -0.82 -7.90 11.14
CA CYS A 193 -1.04 -7.10 9.94
C CYS A 193 -2.16 -7.68 9.06
N VAL A 194 -3.02 -6.81 8.51
CA VAL A 194 -3.96 -7.14 7.43
C VAL A 194 -3.67 -6.22 6.25
N THR A 195 -3.39 -6.80 5.08
CA THR A 195 -3.24 -6.09 3.81
C THR A 195 -4.43 -6.39 2.91
N GLY A 196 -4.62 -5.54 1.90
CA GLY A 196 -5.80 -5.61 1.05
C GLY A 196 -5.52 -5.59 -0.44
N LEU A 197 -6.57 -5.85 -1.24
CA LEU A 197 -6.52 -5.74 -2.69
C LEU A 197 -6.31 -4.29 -3.12
N VAL A 198 -5.52 -4.10 -4.18
CA VAL A 198 -5.33 -2.81 -4.83
C VAL A 198 -5.66 -2.98 -6.31
N LEU A 199 -6.74 -2.33 -6.75
CA LEU A 199 -7.24 -2.32 -8.11
C LEU A 199 -6.86 -1.00 -8.81
N PRO A 200 -6.86 -0.94 -10.16
CA PRO A 200 -6.67 0.32 -10.86
C PRO A 200 -7.89 1.22 -10.69
N MET A 201 -7.67 2.47 -10.32
CA MET A 201 -8.73 3.49 -10.32
C MET A 201 -9.11 3.90 -11.75
N VAL A 202 -8.13 3.98 -12.64
CA VAL A 202 -8.26 4.42 -14.03
C VAL A 202 -7.28 3.68 -14.93
N LEU A 203 -7.63 3.52 -16.21
CA LEU A 203 -6.83 2.85 -17.24
C LEU A 203 -6.81 3.64 -18.56
N ASP A 204 -6.71 4.96 -18.49
CA ASP A 204 -6.79 5.87 -19.64
C ASP A 204 -5.45 6.09 -20.35
N THR A 205 -4.35 5.54 -19.82
CA THR A 205 -3.01 5.66 -20.40
C THR A 205 -2.30 4.32 -20.56
N GLU A 206 -1.36 4.27 -21.52
CA GLU A 206 -0.52 3.09 -21.75
C GLU A 206 0.27 2.68 -20.50
N ALA A 207 0.75 3.63 -19.70
CA ALA A 207 1.53 3.34 -18.50
C ALA A 207 0.69 2.57 -17.47
N GLN A 208 -0.56 2.96 -17.24
CA GLN A 208 -1.45 2.30 -16.28
C GLN A 208 -1.85 0.90 -16.78
N ILE A 209 -2.18 0.77 -18.06
CA ILE A 209 -2.49 -0.53 -18.69
C ILE A 209 -1.28 -1.46 -18.58
N LEU A 210 -0.08 -0.97 -18.89
CA LEU A 210 1.16 -1.74 -18.80
C LEU A 210 1.46 -2.20 -17.37
N PHE A 211 1.24 -1.32 -16.39
CA PHE A 211 1.37 -1.66 -14.97
C PHE A 211 0.46 -2.84 -14.62
N GLU A 212 -0.78 -2.82 -15.11
CA GLU A 212 -1.73 -3.89 -14.82
C GLU A 212 -1.46 -5.20 -15.56
N ARG A 213 -0.95 -5.14 -16.79
CA ARG A 213 -0.48 -6.32 -17.52
C ARG A 213 0.66 -7.05 -16.83
N ARG A 214 1.51 -6.32 -16.07
CA ARG A 214 2.57 -6.95 -15.27
C ARG A 214 2.01 -7.72 -14.06
N GLY A 215 0.74 -7.50 -13.69
CA GLY A 215 0.08 -8.10 -12.54
C GLY A 215 -0.30 -7.10 -11.45
N GLY A 216 0.03 -5.82 -11.63
CA GLY A 216 -0.30 -4.76 -10.69
C GLY A 216 0.11 -5.04 -9.25
N PHE A 217 -0.71 -4.60 -8.31
CA PHE A 217 -0.53 -4.84 -6.87
C PHE A 217 -1.37 -6.01 -6.33
N ARG A 218 -2.07 -6.76 -7.20
CA ARG A 218 -3.00 -7.83 -6.80
C ARG A 218 -2.29 -9.06 -6.22
N ARG A 219 -2.99 -9.81 -5.36
CA ARG A 219 -2.57 -11.14 -4.86
C ARG A 219 -3.67 -12.19 -5.01
N GLY A 220 -4.58 -11.97 -5.97
CA GLY A 220 -5.74 -12.81 -6.25
C GLY A 220 -6.99 -12.35 -5.49
N PHE A 221 -8.07 -13.11 -5.63
CA PHE A 221 -9.39 -12.80 -5.06
C PHE A 221 -9.79 -13.76 -3.95
N ARG A 222 -8.80 -14.31 -3.24
CA ARG A 222 -9.00 -15.22 -2.11
C ARG A 222 -8.20 -14.74 -0.90
N PRO A 223 -8.74 -14.88 0.33
CA PRO A 223 -7.97 -14.60 1.54
C PRO A 223 -6.73 -15.49 1.64
N ILE A 224 -5.61 -14.92 2.09
CA ILE A 224 -4.35 -15.66 2.31
C ILE A 224 -3.82 -15.34 3.70
N ARG A 225 -3.54 -16.37 4.51
CA ARG A 225 -2.86 -16.24 5.80
C ARG A 225 -1.39 -16.66 5.68
N TYR A 226 -0.51 -15.76 6.09
CA TYR A 226 0.94 -15.93 6.20
C TYR A 226 1.31 -16.04 7.68
N GLY A 227 1.94 -17.15 8.07
CA GLY A 227 2.39 -17.40 9.44
C GLY A 227 3.87 -17.75 9.51
N PRO A 228 4.52 -17.74 10.67
CA PRO A 228 5.96 -17.89 10.79
C PRO A 228 6.52 -19.20 10.18
N ASP A 229 5.74 -20.28 10.18
CA ASP A 229 6.20 -21.65 9.92
C ASP A 229 5.84 -22.22 8.54
N ARG A 230 5.68 -21.41 7.48
CA ARG A 230 5.54 -21.99 6.13
C ARG A 230 6.88 -22.55 5.63
N PHE A 231 7.11 -23.84 5.91
CA PHE A 231 8.23 -24.63 5.38
C PHE A 231 7.94 -25.04 3.92
N GLY A 232 8.80 -24.62 2.99
CA GLY A 232 8.77 -25.06 1.58
C GLY A 232 9.18 -24.01 0.56
N ASP A 233 9.12 -22.72 0.92
CA ASP A 233 9.62 -21.63 0.08
C ASP A 233 10.92 -21.06 0.66
N VAL A 234 12.01 -21.18 -0.09
CA VAL A 234 13.34 -20.71 0.30
C VAL A 234 13.39 -19.19 0.58
N HIS A 235 12.43 -18.42 0.04
CA HIS A 235 12.33 -16.98 0.22
C HIS A 235 11.35 -16.58 1.33
N TYR A 236 10.71 -17.51 2.01
CA TYR A 236 9.76 -17.17 3.06
C TYR A 236 10.46 -16.94 4.42
N PRO A 237 10.15 -15.89 5.19
CA PRO A 237 9.27 -14.74 4.91
C PRO A 237 10.01 -13.54 4.24
N PHE A 238 11.22 -13.75 3.73
CA PHE A 238 12.11 -12.73 3.14
C PHE A 238 11.57 -12.04 1.86
N GLY A 239 10.68 -12.69 1.12
CA GLY A 239 10.02 -12.15 -0.08
C GLY A 239 8.83 -11.23 0.26
N ALA A 240 9.07 -10.17 1.05
CA ALA A 240 8.01 -9.39 1.70
C ALA A 240 6.98 -8.74 0.76
N GLY A 241 7.34 -8.49 -0.50
CA GLY A 241 6.44 -7.89 -1.49
C GLY A 241 5.23 -8.78 -1.82
N ARG A 242 5.26 -10.08 -1.49
CA ARG A 242 4.11 -10.97 -1.70
C ARG A 242 2.97 -10.74 -0.72
N PHE A 243 3.24 -10.09 0.40
CA PHE A 243 2.30 -9.96 1.52
C PHE A 243 1.25 -8.87 1.31
N GLY A 244 1.50 -7.91 0.43
CA GLY A 244 0.58 -6.81 0.15
C GLY A 244 1.36 -5.60 -0.38
N ALA A 245 0.73 -4.43 -0.29
CA ALA A 245 1.33 -3.15 -0.65
C ALA A 245 1.10 -2.14 0.49
N GLY A 246 2.08 -1.25 0.72
CA GLY A 246 1.95 -0.18 1.72
C GLY A 246 0.77 0.78 1.52
N ALA A 247 0.24 0.84 0.28
CA ALA A 247 -0.91 1.69 -0.07
C ALA A 247 -2.24 1.28 0.59
N ASN A 248 -2.34 0.02 1.06
CA ASN A 248 -3.52 -0.52 1.72
C ASN A 248 -3.10 -1.61 2.71
N MET A 249 -2.70 -1.17 3.89
CA MET A 249 -2.27 -2.05 4.97
C MET A 249 -2.81 -1.56 6.30
N SER A 250 -3.05 -2.48 7.22
CA SER A 250 -3.41 -2.16 8.60
C SER A 250 -2.57 -3.01 9.55
N LEU A 251 -2.24 -2.42 10.69
CA LEU A 251 -1.25 -2.96 11.61
C LEU A 251 -1.77 -2.87 13.04
N ARG A 252 -1.51 -3.90 13.84
CA ARG A 252 -1.79 -3.87 15.28
C ARG A 252 -0.85 -2.85 15.93
N ARG A 253 -1.39 -1.74 16.44
CA ARG A 253 -0.64 -0.57 16.88
C ARG A 253 0.40 -0.92 17.95
N GLY A 254 -0.03 -1.61 19.01
CA GLY A 254 0.84 -2.01 20.11
C GLY A 254 2.00 -2.90 19.68
N LEU A 255 1.76 -3.84 18.75
CA LEU A 255 2.80 -4.70 18.19
C LEU A 255 3.85 -3.86 17.45
N VAL A 256 3.43 -2.98 16.55
CA VAL A 256 4.36 -2.19 15.74
C VAL A 256 5.15 -1.21 16.59
N LEU A 257 4.53 -0.59 17.59
CA LEU A 257 5.25 0.24 18.58
C LEU A 257 6.29 -0.59 19.34
N GLY A 258 5.94 -1.80 19.78
CA GLY A 258 6.87 -2.73 20.43
C GLY A 258 8.03 -3.19 19.53
N LEU A 259 7.83 -3.21 18.21
CA LEU A 259 8.87 -3.47 17.21
C LEU A 259 9.74 -2.24 16.87
N GLY A 260 9.48 -1.09 17.50
CA GLY A 260 10.20 0.16 17.29
C GLY A 260 9.68 1.03 16.15
N GLY A 261 8.44 0.80 15.68
CA GLY A 261 7.83 1.56 14.58
C GLY A 261 8.37 1.19 13.20
N PHE A 262 8.12 2.04 12.21
CA PHE A 262 8.75 2.03 10.89
C PHE A 262 10.20 2.53 10.98
N ASP A 263 11.07 2.03 10.11
CA ASP A 263 12.46 2.48 10.05
C ASP A 263 12.59 3.73 9.21
N GLU A 264 12.77 4.87 9.88
CA GLU A 264 12.84 6.19 9.27
C GLU A 264 14.01 6.38 8.29
N ALA A 265 14.96 5.43 8.23
CA ALA A 265 15.98 5.39 7.18
C ALA A 265 15.50 4.78 5.86
N LEU A 266 14.28 4.23 5.82
CA LEU A 266 13.55 3.80 4.62
C LEU A 266 12.46 4.83 4.30
N ASP A 267 11.89 4.75 3.10
CA ASP A 267 10.82 5.64 2.61
C ASP A 267 11.06 7.15 2.82
N THR A 268 12.31 7.60 2.70
CA THR A 268 12.75 8.98 3.00
C THR A 268 12.38 10.01 1.93
N GLY A 269 11.63 9.62 0.91
CA GLY A 269 11.65 10.30 -0.38
C GLY A 269 13.02 10.15 -1.06
N ARG A 270 13.38 11.05 -1.98
CA ARG A 270 14.69 10.97 -2.64
C ARG A 270 15.80 11.16 -1.59
N PRO A 271 16.86 10.32 -1.58
CA PRO A 271 17.21 9.36 -2.63
C PRO A 271 16.71 7.91 -2.40
N LEU A 272 16.16 7.56 -1.23
CA LEU A 272 15.64 6.22 -0.90
C LEU A 272 14.12 6.24 -0.59
N PRO A 273 13.25 6.18 -1.62
CA PRO A 273 11.82 6.40 -1.44
C PRO A 273 11.01 5.11 -1.23
N GLY A 274 11.64 4.01 -0.84
CA GLY A 274 11.01 2.68 -0.81
C GLY A 274 11.63 1.74 0.22
N GLY A 275 10.86 0.72 0.61
CA GLY A 275 11.30 -0.41 1.43
C GLY A 275 10.70 -0.46 2.84
N GLY A 276 10.01 0.58 3.32
CA GLY A 276 9.44 0.62 4.66
C GLY A 276 8.32 -0.41 4.88
N ASP A 277 7.47 -0.61 3.88
CA ASP A 277 6.40 -1.64 3.89
C ASP A 277 6.97 -3.07 3.91
N LEU A 278 7.97 -3.35 3.08
CA LEU A 278 8.68 -4.63 3.07
C LEU A 278 9.29 -4.96 4.43
N ASP A 279 9.92 -3.96 5.05
CA ASP A 279 10.55 -4.09 6.35
C ASP A 279 9.54 -4.37 7.46
N ILE A 280 8.44 -3.62 7.53
CA ILE A 280 7.45 -3.82 8.60
C ILE A 280 6.74 -5.17 8.44
N PHE A 281 6.39 -5.60 7.22
CA PHE A 281 5.78 -6.92 7.00
C PHE A 281 6.72 -8.04 7.43
N PHE A 282 8.01 -7.93 7.09
CA PHE A 282 9.02 -8.89 7.52
C PHE A 282 9.14 -8.95 9.04
N ARG A 283 9.21 -7.80 9.72
CA ARG A 283 9.33 -7.73 11.19
C ARG A 283 8.09 -8.24 11.91
N VAL A 284 6.89 -7.98 11.40
CA VAL A 284 5.63 -8.52 11.94
C VAL A 284 5.62 -10.05 11.88
N LEU A 285 5.99 -10.65 10.75
CA LEU A 285 6.06 -12.12 10.67
C LEU A 285 7.18 -12.69 11.57
N ARG A 286 8.31 -11.99 11.68
CA ARG A 286 9.42 -12.39 12.55
C ARG A 286 9.09 -12.29 14.04
N SER A 287 8.10 -11.50 14.44
CA SER A 287 7.62 -11.45 15.83
C SER A 287 6.72 -12.63 16.19
N GLY A 288 6.39 -13.50 15.23
CA GLY A 288 5.49 -14.65 15.40
C GLY A 288 4.02 -14.33 15.14
N ALA A 289 3.68 -13.08 14.82
CA ALA A 289 2.32 -12.70 14.48
C ALA A 289 1.94 -13.13 13.05
N MET A 290 0.65 -13.30 12.80
CA MET A 290 0.15 -13.61 11.46
C MET A 290 0.07 -12.34 10.60
N LEU A 291 0.27 -12.49 9.30
CA LEU A 291 -0.08 -11.48 8.29
C LEU A 291 -1.19 -12.04 7.40
N VAL A 292 -2.27 -11.28 7.23
CA VAL A 292 -3.43 -11.70 6.45
C VAL A 292 -3.57 -10.79 5.23
N TYR A 293 -3.73 -11.38 4.05
CA TYR A 293 -4.21 -10.68 2.87
C TYR A 293 -5.70 -10.96 2.71
N ASP A 294 -6.52 -9.92 2.63
CA ASP A 294 -7.96 -10.03 2.40
C ASP A 294 -8.37 -9.26 1.13
N PRO A 295 -8.87 -9.94 0.09
CA PRO A 295 -9.22 -9.28 -1.16
C PRO A 295 -10.42 -8.34 -1.06
N GLN A 296 -11.27 -8.49 -0.03
CA GLN A 296 -12.43 -7.61 0.18
C GLN A 296 -12.04 -6.27 0.83
N VAL A 297 -10.87 -6.20 1.49
CA VAL A 297 -10.29 -4.94 1.96
C VAL A 297 -9.67 -4.26 0.74
N ALA A 298 -10.50 -3.73 -0.16
CA ALA A 298 -10.05 -3.26 -1.46
C ALA A 298 -9.96 -1.74 -1.56
N VAL A 299 -8.95 -1.26 -2.27
CA VAL A 299 -8.82 0.14 -2.69
C VAL A 299 -8.56 0.23 -4.19
N HIS A 300 -8.85 1.38 -4.76
CA HIS A 300 -8.61 1.74 -6.15
C HIS A 300 -7.48 2.77 -6.18
N HIS A 301 -6.36 2.45 -6.80
CA HIS A 301 -5.15 3.27 -6.82
C HIS A 301 -4.95 3.97 -8.17
N GLU A 302 -4.59 5.25 -8.14
CA GLU A 302 -4.25 6.02 -9.34
C GLU A 302 -2.80 5.72 -9.79
N HIS A 303 -2.65 4.78 -10.73
CA HIS A 303 -1.35 4.44 -11.27
C HIS A 303 -0.71 5.61 -12.03
N ARG A 304 0.63 5.58 -12.11
CA ARG A 304 1.41 6.59 -12.82
C ARG A 304 0.97 6.67 -14.29
N ARG A 305 0.60 7.87 -14.72
CA ARG A 305 0.08 8.17 -16.07
C ARG A 305 1.17 8.14 -17.15
N GLU A 306 2.37 8.59 -16.81
CA GLU A 306 3.48 8.71 -17.75
C GLU A 306 4.45 7.53 -17.67
N LEU A 307 4.88 7.01 -18.83
CA LEU A 307 5.85 5.91 -18.92
C LEU A 307 7.19 6.25 -18.26
N ALA A 308 7.63 7.52 -18.32
CA ALA A 308 8.87 7.96 -17.69
C ALA A 308 8.78 7.90 -16.16
N VAL A 309 7.65 8.33 -15.59
CA VAL A 309 7.37 8.27 -14.15
C VAL A 309 7.20 6.82 -13.70
N LEU A 310 6.52 5.99 -14.49
CA LEU A 310 6.41 4.56 -14.23
C LEU A 310 7.78 3.86 -14.27
N LYS A 311 8.64 4.17 -15.25
CA LYS A 311 10.03 3.65 -15.29
C LYS A 311 10.82 4.05 -14.05
N ARG A 312 10.63 5.28 -13.57
CA ARG A 312 11.23 5.74 -12.30
C ARG A 312 10.72 4.90 -11.11
N GLN A 313 9.44 4.55 -11.08
CA GLN A 313 8.87 3.68 -10.06
C GLN A 313 9.55 2.30 -10.02
N TYR A 314 9.82 1.70 -11.19
CA TYR A 314 10.57 0.45 -11.27
C TYR A 314 11.98 0.56 -10.70
N TYR A 315 12.69 1.65 -10.99
CA TYR A 315 13.98 1.94 -10.36
C TYR A 315 13.84 2.01 -8.83
N THR A 316 12.84 2.72 -8.31
CA THR A 316 12.65 2.86 -6.87
C THR A 316 12.27 1.56 -6.17
N TRP A 317 11.55 0.65 -6.85
CA TRP A 317 11.26 -0.67 -6.30
C TRP A 317 12.51 -1.53 -6.16
N GLY A 318 13.37 -1.57 -7.19
CA GLY A 318 14.66 -2.25 -7.08
C GLY A 318 15.50 -1.69 -5.94
N LEU A 319 15.57 -0.35 -5.85
CA LEU A 319 16.31 0.36 -4.81
C LEU A 319 15.80 0.06 -3.39
N GLY A 320 14.48 0.17 -3.17
CA GLY A 320 13.86 -0.09 -1.87
C GLY A 320 13.98 -1.55 -1.45
N HIS A 321 13.79 -2.49 -2.39
CA HIS A 321 13.96 -3.91 -2.12
C HIS A 321 15.40 -4.25 -1.70
N ALA A 322 16.39 -3.71 -2.42
CA ALA A 322 17.80 -3.89 -2.07
C ALA A 322 18.17 -3.23 -0.74
N ALA A 323 17.63 -2.05 -0.44
CA ALA A 323 17.84 -1.38 0.84
C ALA A 323 17.25 -2.18 2.01
N PHE A 324 16.04 -2.74 1.85
CA PHE A 324 15.43 -3.66 2.82
C PHE A 324 16.32 -4.90 3.06
N ILE A 325 16.83 -5.51 1.98
CA ILE A 325 17.73 -6.66 2.10
C ILE A 325 19.02 -6.27 2.83
N ALA A 326 19.65 -5.16 2.44
CA ALA A 326 20.88 -4.65 3.07
C ALA A 326 20.68 -4.36 4.56
N LYS A 327 19.57 -3.70 4.92
CA LYS A 327 19.17 -3.50 6.32
C LYS A 327 19.10 -4.84 7.05
N SER A 328 18.31 -5.77 6.54
CA SER A 328 17.99 -7.00 7.25
C SER A 328 19.23 -7.88 7.47
N MET A 329 20.14 -7.92 6.50
CA MET A 329 21.45 -8.59 6.62
C MET A 329 22.37 -7.95 7.68
N ASN A 330 22.22 -6.66 7.94
CA ASN A 330 22.98 -5.93 8.95
C ASN A 330 22.42 -6.14 10.36
N VAL A 331 21.08 -6.23 10.48
CA VAL A 331 20.39 -6.39 11.78
C VAL A 331 20.49 -7.83 12.29
N ASP A 332 20.35 -8.84 11.42
CA ASP A 332 20.38 -10.25 11.82
C ASP A 332 21.32 -11.07 10.92
N PRO A 333 22.60 -11.25 11.33
CA PRO A 333 23.58 -12.00 10.55
C PRO A 333 23.18 -13.45 10.25
N THR A 334 22.34 -14.07 11.08
CA THR A 334 21.90 -15.46 10.89
C THR A 334 21.03 -15.63 9.65
N THR A 335 20.38 -14.56 9.20
CA THR A 335 19.50 -14.54 8.02
C THR A 335 20.23 -14.26 6.71
N ARG A 336 21.53 -13.90 6.75
CA ARG A 336 22.31 -13.50 5.55
C ARG A 336 22.30 -14.52 4.43
N ARG A 337 22.44 -15.82 4.75
CA ARG A 337 22.40 -16.89 3.73
C ARG A 337 21.08 -16.91 2.97
N ARG A 338 19.96 -16.69 3.65
CA ARG A 338 18.62 -16.65 3.04
C ARG A 338 18.45 -15.38 2.19
N PHE A 339 18.94 -14.24 2.65
CA PHE A 339 18.95 -13.00 1.86
C PHE A 339 19.85 -13.07 0.62
N HIS A 340 21.01 -13.74 0.71
CA HIS A 340 21.83 -14.01 -0.47
C HIS A 340 21.09 -14.91 -1.47
N GLY A 341 20.39 -15.94 -0.97
CA GLY A 341 19.49 -16.77 -1.80
C GLY A 341 18.41 -15.94 -2.49
N LEU A 342 17.77 -15.02 -1.77
CA LEU A 342 16.78 -14.10 -2.33
C LEU A 342 17.37 -13.17 -3.40
N LEU A 343 18.56 -12.63 -3.18
CA LEU A 343 19.26 -11.80 -4.19
C LEU A 343 19.55 -12.61 -5.46
N LEU A 344 20.10 -13.82 -5.32
CA LEU A 344 20.37 -14.71 -6.45
C LEU A 344 19.09 -15.05 -7.22
N TRP A 345 18.02 -15.38 -6.51
CA TRP A 345 16.72 -15.60 -7.12
C TRP A 345 16.20 -14.36 -7.83
N TRP A 346 16.31 -13.18 -7.23
CA TRP A 346 15.86 -11.93 -7.83
C TRP A 346 16.64 -11.61 -9.11
N PHE A 347 17.97 -11.77 -9.13
CA PHE A 347 18.76 -11.63 -10.35
C PHE A 347 18.35 -12.63 -11.44
N ASN A 348 18.14 -13.90 -11.07
CA ASN A 348 17.65 -14.92 -11.99
C ASN A 348 16.24 -14.61 -12.52
N TYR A 349 15.38 -14.05 -11.68
CA TYR A 349 14.05 -13.57 -12.05
C TYR A 349 14.15 -12.43 -13.08
N GLN A 350 14.97 -11.41 -12.83
CA GLN A 350 15.17 -10.33 -13.81
C GLN A 350 15.76 -10.85 -15.13
N LEU A 351 16.71 -11.78 -15.10
CA LEU A 351 17.27 -12.39 -16.30
C LEU A 351 16.21 -13.19 -17.09
N ARG A 352 15.35 -13.95 -16.38
CA ARG A 352 14.19 -14.63 -16.99
C ARG A 352 13.25 -13.64 -17.66
N ARG A 353 13.01 -12.48 -17.04
CA ARG A 353 12.15 -11.43 -17.61
C ARG A 353 12.76 -10.77 -18.84
N MET A 354 14.06 -10.49 -18.83
CA MET A 354 14.76 -10.00 -20.02
C MET A 354 14.65 -11.00 -21.18
N ARG A 355 14.91 -12.29 -20.91
CA ARG A 355 14.73 -13.37 -21.90
C ARG A 355 13.28 -13.51 -22.35
N GLY A 356 12.33 -13.38 -21.42
CA GLY A 356 10.89 -13.39 -21.67
C GLY A 356 10.46 -12.25 -22.58
N ARG A 357 11.02 -11.04 -22.38
CA ARG A 357 10.78 -9.88 -23.23
C ARG A 357 11.30 -10.10 -24.65
N LEU A 358 12.50 -10.65 -24.83
CA LEU A 358 13.03 -11.02 -26.14
C LEU A 358 12.11 -12.02 -26.87
N ARG A 359 11.42 -12.88 -26.12
CA ARG A 359 10.44 -13.86 -26.62
C ARG A 359 8.99 -13.35 -26.62
N ARG A 360 8.75 -12.06 -26.36
CA ARG A 360 7.41 -11.43 -26.25
C ARG A 360 6.46 -12.06 -25.21
N LYS A 361 7.00 -12.76 -24.20
CA LYS A 361 6.25 -13.36 -23.09
C LYS A 361 6.13 -12.48 -21.85
N ASP A 362 7.00 -11.48 -21.71
CA ASP A 362 6.90 -10.47 -20.63
C ASP A 362 6.42 -9.14 -21.23
N PRO A 363 5.30 -8.57 -20.72
CA PRO A 363 4.75 -7.32 -21.25
C PRO A 363 5.66 -6.11 -20.94
N THR A 364 6.56 -6.22 -19.95
CA THR A 364 7.37 -5.11 -19.45
C THR A 364 8.46 -4.70 -20.44
N PRO A 365 8.57 -3.40 -20.79
CA PRO A 365 9.66 -2.88 -21.61
C PRO A 365 11.04 -3.10 -20.98
N MET A 366 12.04 -3.42 -21.82
CA MET A 366 13.43 -3.58 -21.37
C MET A 366 13.97 -2.40 -20.54
N PRO A 367 13.73 -1.13 -20.90
CA PRO A 367 14.19 -0.01 -20.09
C PRO A 367 13.67 0.01 -18.66
N MET A 368 12.49 -0.58 -18.38
CA MET A 368 11.93 -0.67 -17.03
C MET A 368 12.55 -1.82 -16.24
N ILE A 369 12.78 -2.97 -16.88
CA ILE A 369 13.49 -4.10 -16.26
C ILE A 369 14.92 -3.66 -15.88
N LEU A 370 15.61 -2.97 -16.79
CA LEU A 370 16.94 -2.43 -16.52
C LEU A 370 16.93 -1.35 -15.44
N ALA A 371 15.89 -0.51 -15.39
CA ALA A 371 15.74 0.49 -14.33
C ALA A 371 15.61 -0.18 -12.95
N GLU A 372 14.81 -1.24 -12.84
CA GLU A 372 14.66 -2.03 -11.61
C GLU A 372 15.97 -2.71 -11.20
N VAL A 373 16.71 -3.30 -12.14
CA VAL A 373 18.05 -3.87 -11.89
C VAL A 373 19.02 -2.80 -11.39
N TRP A 374 19.08 -1.66 -12.07
CA TRP A 374 19.96 -0.55 -11.72
C TRP A 374 19.64 0.00 -10.33
N GLY A 375 18.36 0.17 -10.00
CA GLY A 375 17.93 0.56 -8.66
C GLY A 375 18.39 -0.43 -7.60
N GLY A 376 18.23 -1.73 -7.85
CA GLY A 376 18.71 -2.77 -6.94
C GLY A 376 20.22 -2.72 -6.70
N LEU A 377 21.02 -2.54 -7.77
CA LEU A 377 22.47 -2.38 -7.64
C LEU A 377 22.84 -1.15 -6.79
N VAL A 378 22.23 0.00 -7.07
CA VAL A 378 22.45 1.23 -6.26
C VAL A 378 22.09 1.01 -4.79
N GLY A 379 21.01 0.28 -4.51
CA GLY A 379 20.60 -0.06 -3.15
C GLY A 379 21.60 -0.94 -2.41
N LEU A 380 22.14 -1.94 -3.11
CA LEU A 380 23.20 -2.82 -2.57
C LEU A 380 24.53 -2.09 -2.35
N CYS A 381 24.80 -1.02 -3.11
CA CYS A 381 25.97 -0.14 -2.93
C CYS A 381 25.81 0.84 -1.74
N GLY A 382 25.26 0.36 -0.62
CA GLY A 382 25.26 1.07 0.66
C GLY A 382 24.27 2.23 0.79
N GLU A 383 23.22 2.30 -0.03
CA GLU A 383 22.25 3.40 0.04
C GLU A 383 21.55 3.44 1.41
N TYR A 384 21.22 2.29 2.01
CA TYR A 384 20.63 2.25 3.35
C TYR A 384 21.56 2.86 4.42
N GLY A 385 22.86 2.54 4.38
CA GLY A 385 23.84 3.14 5.28
C GLY A 385 23.96 4.66 5.10
N ARG A 386 23.99 5.13 3.85
CA ARG A 386 23.95 6.56 3.53
C ARG A 386 22.66 7.21 4.03
N SER A 387 21.53 6.52 3.94
CA SER A 387 20.24 6.98 4.45
C SER A 387 20.25 7.16 5.97
N ARG A 388 20.75 6.19 6.72
CA ARG A 388 20.89 6.29 8.18
C ARG A 388 21.68 7.52 8.61
N LEU A 389 22.80 7.80 7.95
CA LEU A 389 23.63 8.97 8.24
C LEU A 389 22.88 10.28 7.94
N ARG A 390 22.18 10.37 6.81
CA ARG A 390 21.35 11.54 6.46
C ARG A 390 20.25 11.78 7.49
N ILE A 391 19.53 10.73 7.88
CA ILE A 391 18.45 10.81 8.86
C ILE A 391 18.97 11.23 10.24
N ALA A 392 20.12 10.70 10.67
CA ALA A 392 20.76 11.14 11.90
C ALA A 392 21.10 12.65 11.87
N ALA A 393 21.61 13.15 10.74
CA ALA A 393 21.90 14.57 10.55
C ALA A 393 20.63 15.43 10.57
N ILE A 394 19.55 15.00 9.91
CA ILE A 394 18.24 15.69 9.91
C ILE A 394 17.69 15.80 11.34
N LYS A 395 17.69 14.71 12.10
CA LYS A 395 17.24 14.72 13.51
C LYS A 395 18.08 15.64 14.38
N ALA A 396 19.41 15.60 14.22
CA ALA A 396 20.33 16.45 14.96
C ALA A 396 20.11 17.95 14.64
N ALA A 397 19.83 18.29 13.38
CA ALA A 397 19.51 19.65 12.98
C ALA A 397 18.18 20.13 13.59
N ALA A 398 17.15 19.29 13.55
CA ALA A 398 15.84 19.59 14.14
C ALA A 398 15.91 19.83 15.65
N ALA A 399 16.65 18.98 16.38
CA ALA A 399 16.85 19.12 17.82
C ALA A 399 17.56 20.43 18.21
N LYS A 400 18.52 20.89 17.39
CA LYS A 400 19.19 22.18 17.59
C LYS A 400 18.26 23.37 17.32
N GLY A 401 17.40 23.26 16.32
CA GLY A 401 16.39 24.28 16.01
C GLY A 401 15.35 24.47 17.11
N SER A 402 14.91 23.38 17.75
CA SER A 402 13.96 23.44 18.88
C SER A 402 14.56 24.01 20.17
N GLY A 403 15.88 23.96 20.34
CA GLY A 403 16.58 24.47 21.54
C GLY A 403 16.75 25.98 21.60
N ASN A 404 16.47 26.71 20.51
CA ASN A 404 16.63 28.18 20.45
C ASN A 404 15.36 28.97 20.81
N LEU A 405 14.26 28.31 21.18
CA LEU A 405 13.09 28.95 21.81
C LEU A 405 13.30 28.95 23.33
N ARG A 406 14.03 29.96 23.85
CA ARG A 406 14.05 30.25 25.30
C ARG A 406 12.67 30.72 25.76
N PRO A 407 12.19 30.32 26.96
CA PRO A 407 11.03 30.96 27.55
C PRO A 407 11.36 32.45 27.78
N GLY A 408 10.53 33.34 27.25
CA GLY A 408 10.60 34.76 27.54
C GLY A 408 10.53 34.95 29.05
N SER A 409 11.51 35.66 29.58
CA SER A 409 11.61 36.07 30.97
C SER A 409 10.36 36.84 31.39
N ASP A 410 9.69 36.34 32.43
CA ASP A 410 8.76 37.10 33.25
C ASP A 410 9.43 38.38 33.75
N GLY A 411 8.91 39.52 33.30
CA GLY A 411 9.21 40.83 33.87
C GLY A 411 8.40 41.01 35.15
N ALA A 412 9.00 40.65 36.28
CA ALA A 412 8.51 41.05 37.60
C ALA A 412 8.89 42.53 37.85
N SER A 413 7.88 43.39 37.91
CA SER A 413 7.87 44.67 38.64
C SER A 413 6.42 44.89 39.07
N GLY A 414 6.04 45.16 40.30
CA GLY A 414 6.70 45.61 41.51
C GLY A 414 5.54 46.12 42.38
N ALA A 415 5.60 45.85 43.67
CA ALA A 415 4.49 45.97 44.61
C ALA A 415 3.92 47.39 44.78
N ALA A 416 2.66 47.41 45.23
CA ALA A 416 1.86 48.54 45.71
C ALA A 416 2.48 49.22 46.97
N PRO A 417 1.88 50.31 47.48
CA PRO A 417 0.64 50.21 48.26
C PRO A 417 -0.56 50.97 47.68
#